data_AF-A0A524HBG3-F1
#
_entry.id   AF-A0A524HBG3-F1
#
_cell.length_a   1.000
_cell.length_b   1.000
_cell.length_c   1.000
_cell.angle_alpha   90.00
_cell.angle_beta   90.00
_cell.angle_gamma   90.00
#
_symmetry.space_group_name_H-M   'P 1'
#
loop_
_entity.id
_entity.type
_entity.pdbx_description
1 polymer ?
#
loop_
_entity_poly.entity_id
_entity_poly.type
_entity_poly.pdbx_seq_one_letter_code
_entity_poly.pdbx_strand_id
1 'polypeptide(L)' 'MNIDEHGEEILEALWIKTLEEKTAIGATEFRGRQTLAQLIENGLVTSDGDGSLSLTEKGLP' A
#
# COMPACT_ATOMS: atom_id res chain seq x y z
N MET A 1 12.70 -8.45 6.31
CA MET A 1 12.02 -8.18 5.03
C MET A 1 12.75 -7.00 4.41
N ASN A 2 13.25 -7.10 3.18
CA ASN A 2 13.97 -6.00 2.52
C ASN A 2 12.96 -5.34 1.59
N ILE A 3 12.22 -4.37 2.11
CA ILE A 3 11.37 -3.49 1.32
C ILE A 3 12.32 -2.41 0.79
N ASP A 4 12.25 -2.09 -0.49
CA ASP A 4 13.05 -1.00 -1.06
C ASP A 4 12.51 0.37 -0.62
N GLU A 5 13.29 1.44 -0.79
CA GLU A 5 12.86 2.81 -0.43
C GLU A 5 11.51 3.18 -1.07
N HIS A 6 11.27 2.70 -2.29
CA HIS A 6 10.00 2.90 -2.99
C HIS A 6 8.81 2.19 -2.32
N GLY A 7 9.03 1.04 -1.70
CA GLY A 7 7.99 0.33 -0.96
C GLY A 7 7.67 1.02 0.36
N GLU A 8 8.66 1.62 1.03
CA GLU A 8 8.43 2.46 2.20
C GLU A 8 7.60 3.71 1.84
N GLU A 9 7.93 4.40 0.75
CA GLU A 9 7.15 5.54 0.25
C GLU A 9 5.68 5.17 -0.04
N ILE A 10 5.44 3.98 -0.60
CA ILE A 10 4.08 3.49 -0.89
C ILE A 10 3.31 3.21 0.41
N LEU A 11 3.95 2.58 1.40
CA LEU A 11 3.32 2.28 2.69
C LEU A 11 3.00 3.55 3.46
N GLU A 12 3.91 4.53 3.47
CA GLU A 12 3.69 5.83 4.11
C GLU A 12 2.56 6.61 3.42
N ALA A 13 2.54 6.64 2.08
CA ALA A 13 1.45 7.29 1.34
C ALA A 13 0.10 6.62 1.60
N LEU A 14 0.05 5.28 1.65
CA LEU A 14 -1.16 4.54 2.02
C LEU A 14 -1.61 4.85 3.45
N TRP A 15 -0.67 4.91 4.40
CA TRP A 15 -0.97 5.25 5.80
C TRP A 15 -1.60 6.64 5.87
N ILE A 16 -0.93 7.63 5.28
CA ILE A 16 -1.35 9.05 5.34
C ILE A 16 -2.76 9.20 4.77
N LYS A 17 -3.04 8.71 3.56
CA LYS A 17 -4.39 8.89 2.99
C LYS A 17 -5.47 8.07 3.71
N THR A 18 -5.13 6.89 4.24
CA THR A 18 -6.10 6.06 4.97
C THR A 18 -6.46 6.70 6.32
N LEU A 19 -5.48 7.22 7.05
CA LEU A 19 -5.68 7.77 8.39
C LEU A 19 -6.11 9.24 8.41
N GLU A 20 -5.55 10.09 7.54
CA GLU A 20 -5.87 11.52 7.52
C GLU A 20 -7.08 11.83 6.64
N GLU A 21 -7.16 11.23 5.44
CA GLU A 21 -8.19 11.59 4.46
C GLU A 21 -9.39 10.64 4.45
N LYS A 22 -9.26 9.44 5.04
CA LYS A 22 -10.23 8.34 4.92
C LYS A 22 -10.59 8.02 3.46
N THR A 23 -9.63 8.23 2.57
CA THR A 23 -9.80 8.04 1.13
C THR A 23 -9.18 6.71 0.74
N ALA A 24 -9.96 5.86 0.07
CA ALA A 24 -9.44 4.63 -0.51
C ALA A 24 -8.47 4.95 -1.67
N ILE A 25 -7.24 4.42 -1.61
CA ILE A 25 -6.27 4.60 -2.71
C ILE A 25 -6.41 3.43 -3.68
N GLY A 26 -6.61 3.73 -4.96
CA GLY A 26 -6.59 2.70 -5.99
C GLY A 26 -5.17 2.28 -6.37
N ALA A 27 -4.98 1.02 -6.74
CA ALA A 27 -3.70 0.51 -7.26
C ALA A 27 -3.14 1.29 -8.48
N THR A 28 -4.01 2.04 -9.17
CA THR A 28 -3.65 2.92 -10.28
C THR A 28 -2.90 4.18 -9.88
N GLU A 29 -2.99 4.63 -8.62
CA GLU A 29 -2.27 5.81 -8.14
C GLU A 29 -0.76 5.55 -7.96
N PHE A 30 -0.37 4.29 -7.79
CA PHE A 30 1.03 3.90 -7.63
C PHE A 30 1.66 3.54 -8.97
N ARG A 31 2.67 4.31 -9.39
CA ARG A 31 3.46 4.02 -10.60
C ARG A 31 4.30 2.74 -10.45
N GLY A 32 4.62 2.31 -9.23
CA GLY A 32 5.39 1.12 -8.90
C GLY A 32 4.55 -0.16 -8.79
N ARG A 33 3.96 -0.64 -9.89
CA ARG A 33 3.12 -1.86 -9.87
C ARG A 33 3.85 -3.11 -9.36
N GLN A 34 5.16 -3.21 -9.60
CA GLN A 34 5.97 -4.33 -9.13
C GLN A 34 6.19 -4.29 -7.62
N THR A 35 6.53 -3.11 -7.08
CA THR A 35 6.69 -2.90 -5.64
C THR A 35 5.36 -3.10 -4.92
N LEU A 36 4.26 -2.57 -5.45
CA LEU A 36 2.91 -2.82 -4.90
C LEU A 36 2.57 -4.32 -4.88
N ALA A 37 2.88 -5.05 -5.95
CA ALA A 37 2.67 -6.49 -5.98
C ALA A 37 3.48 -7.20 -4.88
N GLN A 38 4.74 -6.81 -4.65
CA GLN A 38 5.54 -7.34 -3.55
C GLN A 38 4.95 -6.99 -2.17
N LEU A 39 4.42 -5.77 -1.97
CA LEU A 39 3.77 -5.39 -0.71
C LEU A 39 2.52 -6.24 -0.45
N ILE A 40 1.77 -6.57 -1.50
CA ILE A 40 0.60 -7.47 -1.43
C ILE A 40 1.05 -8.91 -1.15
N GLU A 41 2.05 -9.44 -1.86
CA GLU A 41 2.60 -10.78 -1.64
C GLU A 41 3.18 -10.93 -0.22
N ASN A 42 3.79 -9.87 0.31
CA ASN A 42 4.31 -9.81 1.66
C ASN A 42 3.21 -9.64 2.73
N GLY A 43 1.96 -9.42 2.32
CA GLY A 43 0.82 -9.24 3.21
C GLY A 43 0.84 -7.93 3.99
N LEU A 44 1.51 -6.90 3.48
CA LEU A 44 1.56 -5.55 4.05
C LEU A 44 0.38 -4.69 3.56
N VAL A 45 -0.07 -4.96 2.34
CA VAL A 45 -1.20 -4.29 1.68
C VAL A 45 -2.18 -5.35 1.20
N THR A 46 -3.48 -5.06 1.23
CA THR A 46 -4.51 -5.87 0.59
C THR A 46 -5.16 -5.06 -0.52
N SER A 47 -5.50 -5.74 -1.62
CA SER A 47 -6.37 -5.15 -2.63
C SER A 47 -7.79 -5.66 -2.39
N ASP A 48 -8.70 -4.73 -2.18
CA ASP A 48 -10.12 -5.00 -2.20
C ASP A 48 -10.60 -5.24 -3.65
N GLY A 49 -11.73 -5.94 -3.81
CA GLY A 49 -12.22 -6.38 -5.12
C GLY A 49 -12.68 -5.26 -6.05
N ASP A 50 -12.76 -4.03 -5.54
CA ASP A 50 -13.03 -2.79 -6.26
C ASP A 50 -11.74 -2.10 -6.78
N GLY A 51 -10.57 -2.66 -6.47
CA GLY A 51 -9.26 -2.11 -6.83
C GLY A 51 -8.71 -1.09 -5.82
N SER A 52 -9.40 -0.91 -4.69
CA SER A 52 -8.92 -0.14 -3.55
C SER A 52 -7.82 -0.91 -2.81
N LEU A 53 -6.88 -0.17 -2.23
CA LEU A 53 -5.78 -0.70 -1.43
C LEU A 53 -5.97 -0.30 0.02
N SER A 54 -5.74 -1.27 0.90
CA SER A 54 -5.85 -1.10 2.36
C SER A 54 -4.59 -1.66 3.03
N LEU A 55 -4.05 -0.96 4.02
CA LEU A 55 -2.94 -1.48 4.83
C LEU A 55 -3.42 -2.61 5.75
N THR A 56 -2.60 -3.64 5.90
CA THR A 56 -2.79 -4.64 6.94
C THR A 56 -2.11 -4.19 8.24
N GLU A 57 -2.37 -4.89 9.34
CA GLU A 57 -1.65 -4.70 10.61
C GLU A 57 -0.13 -4.83 10.48
N LYS A 58 0.37 -5.53 9.44
CA LYS A 58 1.82 -5.67 9.19
C LYS A 58 2.41 -4.53 8.36
N GLY A 59 1.58 -3.83 7.58
CA GLY A 59 1.99 -2.70 6.76
C GLY A 59 2.00 -1.37 7.51
N LEU A 60 1.54 -1.37 8.77
CA LEU A 60 1.66 -0.23 9.67
C LEU A 60 3.13 -0.13 10.16
N PRO A 61 3.83 1.01 9.94
CA PRO A 61 5.02 1.43 10.67
C PRO A 61 4.99 1.17 12.18
#